data_AF-A0A535URC6-F1
#
_entry.id   AF-A0A535URC6-F1
#
_cell.length_a   1.000
_cell.length_b   1.000
_cell.length_c   1.000
_cell.angle_alpha   90.00
_cell.angle_beta   90.00
_cell.angle_gamma   90.00
#
_symmetry.space_group_name_H-M   'P 1'
#
loop_
_entity.id
_entity.type
_entity.pdbx_description
1 polymer ?
#
loop_
_entity_poly.entity_id
_entity_poly.type
_entity_poly.pdbx_seq_one_letter_code
_entity_poly.pdbx_strand_id
1 'polypeptide(L)'
;MRNPVASGAAGAWLLPVLVLRLACSLWFLPFTLDDPYVSFRYASHLASGSGLVFNPGEHVEGYSNLLWTLLLAAVIRAGGDPLL
;
A
#
# COMPACT_ATOMS: atom_id res chain seq x y z
N MET A 1 20.44 -40.23 -33.48
CA MET A 1 20.50 -38.76 -33.53
C MET A 1 19.97 -38.24 -32.19
N ARG A 2 20.84 -37.72 -31.30
CA ARG A 2 20.45 -37.14 -30.00
C ARG A 2 20.52 -35.62 -30.12
N ASN A 3 19.39 -34.93 -29.95
CA ASN A 3 19.37 -33.47 -29.89
C ASN A 3 19.85 -33.02 -28.50
N PRO A 4 20.83 -32.10 -28.39
CA PRO A 4 21.21 -31.53 -27.10
C PRO A 4 20.14 -30.53 -26.70
N VAL A 5 19.33 -30.87 -25.68
CA VAL A 5 18.46 -29.89 -25.03
C VAL A 5 19.37 -28.93 -24.28
N ALA A 6 19.32 -27.65 -24.67
CA ALA A 6 20.05 -26.56 -24.05
C ALA A 6 19.56 -26.32 -22.61
N SER A 7 20.08 -27.07 -21.65
CA SER A 7 19.68 -26.99 -20.23
C SER A 7 20.35 -25.84 -19.45
N GLY A 8 21.20 -25.02 -20.08
CA GLY A 8 22.02 -24.01 -19.39
C GLY A 8 21.43 -22.59 -19.34
N ALA A 9 20.44 -22.26 -20.16
CA ALA A 9 20.02 -20.87 -20.35
C ALA A 9 19.06 -20.36 -19.27
N ALA A 10 18.19 -21.22 -18.71
CA ALA A 10 17.18 -20.78 -17.75
C ALA A 10 17.78 -20.28 -16.43
N GLY A 11 18.84 -20.93 -15.94
CA GLY A 11 19.52 -20.56 -14.69
C GLY A 11 20.32 -19.26 -14.79
N ALA A 12 20.86 -18.94 -15.97
CA ALA A 12 21.67 -17.75 -16.19
C ALA A 12 20.88 -16.44 -15.98
N TRP A 13 19.57 -16.47 -16.21
CA TRP A 13 18.70 -15.29 -16.08
C TRP A 13 18.06 -15.15 -14.70
N LEU A 14 18.09 -16.19 -13.84
CA LEU A 14 17.45 -16.13 -12.52
C LEU A 14 18.10 -15.06 -11.64
N LEU A 15 19.42 -15.05 -11.54
CA LEU A 15 20.15 -14.09 -10.72
C LEU A 15 19.91 -12.63 -11.16
N PRO A 16 20.10 -12.23 -12.43
CA PRO A 16 19.85 -10.85 -12.83
C PRO A 16 18.37 -10.45 -12.69
N VAL A 17 17.43 -11.36 -12.91
CA VAL A 17 15.99 -11.09 -12.67
C VAL A 17 15.71 -10.85 -11.18
N LEU A 18 16.31 -11.64 -10.28
CA LEU A 18 16.17 -11.46 -8.83
C LEU A 18 16.80 -10.15 -8.36
N VAL A 19 18.00 -9.80 -8.88
CA VAL A 19 18.67 -8.54 -8.60
C VAL A 19 17.83 -7.36 -9.08
N LEU A 20 17.28 -7.42 -10.30
CA LEU A 20 16.41 -6.38 -10.84
C LEU A 20 15.12 -6.24 -10.03
N ARG A 21 14.48 -7.36 -9.65
CA ARG A 21 13.29 -7.36 -8.78
C ARG A 21 13.58 -6.69 -7.45
N LEU A 22 14.68 -7.06 -6.79
CA LEU A 22 15.09 -6.47 -5.52
C LEU A 22 15.39 -4.98 -5.68
N ALA A 23 16.15 -4.59 -6.70
CA ALA A 23 16.47 -3.19 -6.98
C ALA A 23 15.21 -2.35 -7.22
N CYS A 24 14.26 -2.85 -8.02
CA CYS A 24 12.96 -2.19 -8.21
C CYS A 24 12.19 -2.09 -6.90
N SER A 25 12.08 -3.18 -6.12
CA SER A 25 11.38 -3.15 -4.83
C SER A 25 12.00 -2.14 -3.87
N LEU A 26 13.33 -2.06 -3.78
CA LEU A 26 14.03 -1.08 -2.94
C LEU A 26 13.83 0.35 -3.44
N TRP A 27 13.77 0.56 -4.76
CA TRP A 27 13.48 1.86 -5.36
C TRP A 27 12.07 2.37 -5.04
N PHE A 28 11.10 1.46 -4.91
CA PHE A 28 9.71 1.79 -4.59
C PHE A 28 9.37 1.73 -3.09
N LEU A 29 10.31 1.38 -2.21
CA LEU A 29 10.07 1.40 -0.75
C LEU A 29 9.53 2.74 -0.21
N PRO A 30 10.01 3.93 -0.63
CA PRO A 30 9.49 5.20 -0.12
C PRO A 30 8.20 5.66 -0.85
N PHE A 31 7.59 4.82 -1.68
CA PHE A 31 6.39 5.19 -2.42
C PHE A 31 5.14 5.00 -1.57
N THR A 32 4.50 6.11 -1.19
CA THR A 32 3.17 6.10 -0.58
C THR A 32 2.12 5.87 -1.65
N LEU A 33 1.28 4.84 -1.46
CA LEU A 33 0.13 4.58 -2.33
C LEU A 33 -0.93 5.67 -2.11
N ASP A 34 -1.42 6.27 -3.21
CA ASP A 34 -2.45 7.32 -3.17
C ASP A 34 -3.87 6.74 -2.95
N ASP A 35 -4.11 5.51 -3.41
CA ASP A 35 -5.41 4.84 -3.28
C ASP A 35 -5.97 4.75 -1.83
N PRO A 36 -5.17 4.39 -0.80
CA PRO A 36 -5.65 4.37 0.58
C PRO A 36 -5.82 5.76 1.21
N TYR A 37 -5.35 6.83 0.56
CA TYR A 37 -5.32 8.19 1.14
C TYR A 37 -6.71 8.66 1.60
N VAL A 38 -7.74 8.37 0.81
CA VAL A 38 -9.13 8.71 1.17
C VAL A 38 -9.50 8.09 2.52
N SER A 39 -9.24 6.80 2.70
CA SER A 39 -9.56 6.09 3.95
C SER A 39 -8.76 6.65 5.12
N PHE A 40 -7.47 6.96 4.93
CA PHE A 40 -6.63 7.56 5.98
C PHE A 40 -7.14 8.93 6.43
N ARG A 41 -7.61 9.76 5.49
CA ARG A 41 -8.14 11.08 5.83
C ARG A 41 -9.43 11.00 6.64
N TYR A 42 -10.39 10.16 6.22
CA TYR A 42 -11.59 9.91 7.01
C TYR A 42 -11.26 9.34 8.39
N ALA A 43 -10.31 8.41 8.45
CA ALA A 43 -9.88 7.80 9.70
C ALA A 43 -9.21 8.81 10.65
N SER A 44 -8.33 9.68 10.14
CA SER A 44 -7.70 10.77 10.91
C SER A 44 -8.72 11.78 11.44
N HIS A 45 -9.70 12.19 10.63
CA HIS A 45 -10.77 13.08 11.06
C HIS A 45 -11.70 12.44 12.10
N LEU A 46 -11.98 11.14 11.95
CA LEU A 46 -12.72 10.41 12.98
C LEU A 46 -11.91 10.33 14.27
N ALA A 47 -10.61 10.01 14.18
CA ALA A 47 -9.71 9.93 15.33
C ALA A 47 -9.52 11.27 16.04
N SER A 48 -9.53 12.40 15.33
CA SER A 48 -9.47 13.76 15.91
C SER A 48 -10.80 14.28 16.46
N GLY A 49 -11.91 13.56 16.23
CA GLY A 49 -13.25 13.94 16.68
C GLY A 49 -14.04 14.82 15.72
N SER A 50 -13.55 15.06 14.50
CA SER A 50 -14.29 15.75 13.43
C SER A 50 -15.38 14.88 12.78
N GLY A 51 -15.36 13.57 13.03
CA GLY A 51 -16.31 12.61 12.48
C GLY A 51 -15.85 12.00 11.16
N LEU A 52 -16.70 11.17 10.55
CA LEU A 52 -16.45 10.55 9.23
C LEU A 52 -16.69 11.57 8.11
N VAL A 53 -15.75 12.51 7.96
CA VAL A 53 -15.81 13.58 6.95
C VAL A 53 -14.49 13.69 6.19
N PHE A 54 -14.54 13.97 4.89
CA PHE A 54 -13.33 14.31 4.13
C PHE A 54 -12.96 15.79 4.32
N ASN A 55 -13.95 16.68 4.30
CA ASN A 55 -13.79 18.11 4.59
C ASN A 55 -14.65 18.45 5.82
N PRO A 56 -14.07 18.97 6.93
CA PRO A 56 -14.86 19.37 8.08
C PRO A 56 -15.97 20.35 7.71
N GLY A 57 -17.20 20.08 8.16
CA GLY A 57 -18.40 20.85 7.81
C GLY A 57 -19.20 20.29 6.62
N GLU A 58 -18.62 19.38 5.84
CA GLU A 58 -19.28 18.70 4.74
C GLU A 58 -19.45 17.20 5.07
N HIS A 59 -20.69 16.71 5.05
CA HIS A 59 -21.01 15.32 5.34
C HIS A 59 -21.35 14.59 4.04
N VAL A 60 -20.32 14.01 3.43
CA VAL A 60 -20.44 13.16 2.24
C VAL A 60 -19.73 11.85 2.54
N GLU A 61 -20.33 10.72 2.15
CA GLU A 61 -19.68 9.42 2.24
C GLU A 61 -18.81 9.19 1.00
N GLY A 62 -17.49 9.13 1.20
CA GLY A 62 -16.52 8.96 0.10
C GLY A 62 -15.59 7.75 0.26
N TYR A 63 -15.74 6.95 1.31
CA TYR A 63 -14.93 5.74 1.53
C TYR A 63 -15.63 4.50 0.95
N SER A 64 -14.86 3.56 0.40
CA SER A 64 -15.41 2.32 -0.17
C SER A 64 -15.55 1.18 0.84
N ASN A 65 -14.89 1.28 2.00
CA ASN A 65 -14.91 0.25 3.03
C ASN A 65 -14.97 0.87 4.42
N LEU A 66 -16.19 0.89 5.00
CA LEU A 66 -16.45 1.45 6.32
C LEU A 66 -15.63 0.74 7.41
N LEU A 67 -15.67 -0.59 7.44
CA LEU A 67 -14.99 -1.37 8.47
C LEU A 67 -13.49 -1.07 8.48
N TRP A 68 -12.87 -1.02 7.30
CA TRP A 68 -11.46 -0.65 7.16
C TRP A 68 -11.18 0.76 7.68
N THR A 69 -12.02 1.73 7.33
CA THR A 69 -11.89 3.13 7.80
C THR A 69 -11.98 3.23 9.32
N LEU A 70 -12.89 2.47 9.96
CA LEU A 70 -13.02 2.44 11.42
C LEU A 70 -11.81 1.78 12.10
N LEU A 71 -11.28 0.69 11.54
CA LEU A 71 -10.08 0.04 12.06
C LEU A 71 -8.87 0.98 11.98
N LEU A 72 -8.70 1.68 10.86
CA LEU A 72 -7.66 2.69 10.70
C LEU A 72 -7.81 3.81 11.73
N ALA A 73 -9.04 4.29 11.96
CA ALA A 73 -9.29 5.34 12.95
C ALA A 73 -8.88 4.89 14.37
N ALA A 74 -9.14 3.62 14.71
CA ALA A 74 -8.73 3.05 16.00
C ALA A 74 -7.20 2.98 16.14
N VAL A 75 -6.49 2.57 15.08
CA VAL A 75 -5.02 2.53 15.05
C VAL A 75 -4.44 3.94 15.18
N ILE A 76 -4.96 4.91 14.42
CA ILE A 76 -4.53 6.31 14.48
C ILE A 76 -4.78 6.89 15.88
N ARG A 77 -5.94 6.60 16.47
CA ARG A 77 -6.27 7.03 17.83
C ARG A 77 -5.34 6.41 18.88
N ALA A 78 -4.79 5.23 18.61
CA ALA A 78 -3.78 4.57 19.44
C ALA A 78 -2.34 5.08 19.19
N GLY A 79 -2.14 6.03 18.28
CA GLY A 79 -0.84 6.64 17.98
C GLY A 79 -0.11 6.03 16.78
N GLY A 80 -0.75 5.15 16.01
CA GLY A 80 -0.18 4.65 14.75
C GLY A 80 -0.23 5.71 13.65
N ASP A 81 0.83 5.79 12.84
CA ASP A 81 0.88 6.66 11.67
C ASP A 81 0.68 5.82 10.40
N PRO A 82 -0.36 6.07 9.59
CA PRO A 82 -0.61 5.35 8.35
C PRO A 82 0.39 5.67 7.23
N LEU A 83 1.27 6.66 7.41
CA LEU A 83 2.23 7.13 6.41
C LEU A 83 3.70 6.78 6.75
N LEU A 84 3.95 6.14 7.90
CA LEU A 84 5.29 5.71 8.35
C LEU A 84 5.55 4.21 8.14
#